data_AF-A0A0F4KR06-F1
#
_entry.id   AF-A0A0F4KR06-F1
#
_cell.length_a   1.000
_cell.length_b   1.000
_cell.length_c   1.000
_cell.angle_alpha   90.00
_cell.angle_beta   90.00
_cell.angle_gamma   90.00
#
_symmetry.space_group_name_H-M   'P 1'
#
loop_
_entity.id
_entity.type
_entity.pdbx_description
1 polymer ?
#
loop_
_entity_poly.entity_id
_entity_poly.type
_entity_poly.pdbx_seq_one_letter_code
_entity_poly.pdbx_strand_id
1 'polypeptide(L)'
;MELDYDFVRDLLIFCAESKHKFGPTNKETIEFSKSKNIPINQLAFTVNKLFEAGFTNHEVEYASNKPKRVMPGNLTWEGNEYLNSIKNKSTWNNIKKLISEKGLSISFDVIKDAAKACVKNSLGL
;
A
#
# COMPACT_ATOMS: atom_id res chain seq x y z
N MET A 1 -14.89 3.68 4.46
CA MET A 1 -13.67 4.49 4.42
C MET A 1 -13.11 4.38 3.02
N GLU A 2 -12.53 5.45 2.48
CA GLU A 2 -11.90 5.40 1.16
C GLU A 2 -10.45 4.91 1.27
N LEU A 3 -9.97 4.28 0.20
CA LEU A 3 -8.60 3.79 0.15
C LEU A 3 -7.67 4.92 -0.29
N ASP A 4 -6.85 5.40 0.65
CA ASP A 4 -5.80 6.37 0.36
C ASP A 4 -4.61 5.64 -0.28
N TYR A 5 -4.42 5.85 -1.59
CA TYR A 5 -3.38 5.18 -2.35
C TYR A 5 -1.96 5.71 -2.07
N ASP A 6 -1.82 6.95 -1.60
CA ASP A 6 -0.53 7.45 -1.11
C ASP A 6 -0.16 6.72 0.19
N PHE A 7 -1.12 6.52 1.09
CA PHE A 7 -0.89 5.73 2.30
C PHE A 7 -0.68 4.24 2.03
N VAL A 8 -1.38 3.65 1.05
CA VAL A 8 -1.13 2.27 0.58
C VAL A 8 0.33 2.11 0.15
N ARG A 9 0.82 3.03 -0.70
CA ARG A 9 2.21 3.00 -1.18
C ARG A 9 3.19 3.10 -0.01
N ASP A 10 2.96 4.04 0.90
CA ASP A 10 3.82 4.25 2.07
C ASP A 10 3.83 3.02 2.99
N LEU A 11 2.67 2.38 3.20
CA LEU A 11 2.56 1.18 4.03
C LEU A 11 3.26 -0.03 3.41
N LEU A 12 3.18 -0.22 2.09
CA LEU A 12 3.92 -1.27 1.38
C LEU A 12 5.43 -1.07 1.48
N ILE A 13 5.92 0.17 1.33
CA ILE A 13 7.34 0.51 1.53
C ILE A 13 7.76 0.16 2.97
N PHE A 14 6.97 0.58 3.96
CA PHE A 14 7.22 0.28 5.36
C PHE A 14 7.29 -1.24 5.63
N CYS A 15 6.39 -2.03 5.03
CA CYS A 15 6.43 -3.49 5.16
C CYS A 15 7.71 -4.08 4.55
N ALA A 16 8.13 -3.60 3.38
CA ALA A 16 9.34 -4.06 2.70
C ALA A 16 10.65 -3.73 3.43
N GLU A 17 10.65 -2.65 4.23
CA GLU A 17 11.82 -2.20 5.00
C GLU A 17 11.93 -2.87 6.38
N SER A 18 10.96 -3.73 6.74
CA SER A 18 10.98 -4.44 8.03
C SER A 18 12.19 -5.37 8.14
N LYS A 19 12.81 -5.36 9.33
CA LYS A 19 13.95 -6.24 9.66
C LYS A 19 13.51 -7.53 10.37
N HIS A 20 12.21 -7.68 10.62
CA HIS A 20 11.66 -8.83 11.35
C HIS A 20 11.25 -9.93 10.39
N LYS A 21 11.41 -11.19 10.82
CA LYS A 21 11.08 -12.38 10.01
C LYS A 21 9.64 -12.41 9.49
N PHE A 22 8.70 -11.84 10.25
CA PHE A 22 7.26 -11.87 9.95
C PHE A 22 6.70 -10.48 9.65
N GLY A 23 7.54 -9.55 9.21
CA GLY A 23 7.13 -8.18 8.92
C GLY A 23 7.00 -7.31 10.16
N PRO A 24 6.52 -6.07 10.02
CA PRO A 24 6.49 -5.10 11.11
C PRO A 24 5.68 -5.57 12.33
N THR A 25 6.16 -5.24 13.53
CA THR A 25 5.44 -5.51 14.77
C THR A 25 4.24 -4.59 14.94
N ASN A 26 3.25 -4.99 15.74
CA ASN A 26 2.07 -4.16 16.02
C ASN A 26 2.42 -2.75 16.53
N LYS A 27 3.48 -2.64 17.36
CA LYS A 27 3.94 -1.35 17.87
C LYS A 27 4.48 -0.47 16.75
N GLU A 28 5.38 -1.01 15.93
CA GLU A 28 5.97 -0.28 14.80
C GLU A 28 4.90 0.14 13.78
N THR A 29 3.93 -0.72 13.47
CA THR A 29 2.83 -0.39 12.55
C THR A 29 1.97 0.76 13.07
N ILE A 30 1.64 0.76 14.36
CA ILE A 30 0.86 1.86 14.97
C ILE A 30 1.67 3.16 15.02
N GLU A 31 2.97 3.10 15.35
CA GLU A 31 3.86 4.26 15.37
C GLU A 31 4.04 4.86 13.97
N PHE A 32 4.22 4.01 12.96
CA PHE A 32 4.27 4.42 11.55
C PHE A 32 2.99 5.16 11.14
N SER A 33 1.81 4.58 11.41
CA SER A 33 0.53 5.22 11.13
C SER A 33 0.39 6.60 11.78
N LYS A 34 0.79 6.71 13.06
CA LYS A 34 0.77 7.99 13.79
C LYS A 34 1.69 9.03 13.16
N SER A 35 2.89 8.64 12.73
CA SER A 35 3.83 9.55 12.03
C SER A 35 3.28 10.09 10.70
N LYS A 36 2.30 9.40 10.12
CA LYS A 36 1.58 9.79 8.90
C LYS A 36 0.26 10.50 9.19
N ASN A 37 -0.08 10.78 10.46
CA ASN A 37 -1.38 11.31 10.89
C ASN A 37 -2.58 10.43 10.48
N ILE A 38 -2.38 9.12 10.36
CA ILE A 38 -3.43 8.17 9.98
C ILE A 38 -4.05 7.56 11.25
N PRO A 39 -5.39 7.67 11.46
CA PRO A 39 -6.06 7.09 12.61
C PRO A 39 -6.09 5.56 12.53
N ILE A 40 -6.15 4.90 13.69
CA ILE A 40 -6.03 3.43 13.78
C ILE A 40 -7.10 2.67 12.99
N ASN A 41 -8.31 3.23 12.85
CA ASN A 41 -9.36 2.61 12.04
C ASN A 41 -9.03 2.66 10.54
N GLN A 42 -8.41 3.75 10.05
CA GLN A 42 -7.98 3.85 8.65
C GLN A 42 -6.80 2.93 8.40
N LEU A 43 -5.85 2.85 9.34
CA LEU A 43 -4.76 1.89 9.28
C LEU A 43 -5.29 0.45 9.19
N ALA A 44 -6.19 0.07 10.09
CA ALA A 44 -6.76 -1.28 10.11
C ALA A 44 -7.52 -1.59 8.81
N PHE A 45 -8.30 -0.63 8.32
CA PHE A 45 -8.99 -0.73 7.03
C PHE A 45 -8.00 -0.96 5.87
N THR A 46 -6.94 -0.16 5.77
CA THR A 46 -5.92 -0.30 4.72
C THR A 46 -5.20 -1.64 4.81
N VAL A 47 -4.80 -2.09 6.00
CA VAL A 47 -4.13 -3.40 6.20
C VAL A 47 -5.04 -4.55 5.71
N ASN A 48 -6.32 -4.54 6.07
CA ASN A 48 -7.25 -5.55 5.58
C ASN A 48 -7.41 -5.50 4.06
N LYS A 49 -7.43 -4.32 3.43
CA LYS A 49 -7.48 -4.22 1.96
C LYS A 49 -6.22 -4.74 1.27
N LEU A 50 -5.04 -4.57 1.87
CA LEU A 50 -3.80 -5.18 1.36
C LEU A 50 -3.81 -6.70 1.49
N PHE A 51 -4.37 -7.22 2.59
CA PHE A 51 -4.55 -8.66 2.78
C PHE A 51 -5.58 -9.25 1.79
N GLU A 52 -6.75 -8.62 1.65
CA GLU A 52 -7.78 -9.02 0.67
C GLU A 52 -7.25 -9.03 -0.77
N ALA A 53 -6.38 -8.08 -1.11
CA ALA A 53 -5.73 -8.01 -2.42
C ALA A 53 -4.54 -8.97 -2.59
N GLY A 54 -4.17 -9.70 -1.52
CA GLY A 54 -3.07 -10.64 -1.52
C GLY A 54 -1.69 -9.98 -1.57
N PHE A 55 -1.52 -8.73 -1.15
CA PHE A 55 -0.21 -8.05 -1.10
C PHE A 55 0.53 -8.24 0.22
N THR A 56 -0.21 -8.49 1.29
CA THR A 56 0.33 -8.77 2.61
C THR A 56 -0.27 -10.06 3.15
N ASN A 57 0.44 -10.74 4.05
CA ASN A 57 0.05 -12.10 4.46
C ASN A 57 -0.74 -12.19 5.77
N HIS A 58 -0.94 -11.09 6.50
CA HIS A 58 -1.76 -11.05 7.71
C HIS A 58 -2.88 -10.01 7.63
N GLU A 59 -4.02 -10.34 8.24
CA GLU A 59 -5.15 -9.44 8.47
C GLU A 59 -5.12 -8.82 9.88
N VAL A 60 -6.02 -7.86 10.12
CA VAL A 60 -6.19 -7.24 11.44
C VAL A 60 -6.99 -8.16 12.37
N GLU A 61 -6.48 -8.37 13.58
CA GLU A 61 -7.24 -9.01 14.65
C GLU A 61 -8.10 -7.97 15.38
N TYR A 62 -9.38 -8.28 15.60
CA TYR A 62 -10.33 -7.42 16.30
C TYR A 62 -10.72 -8.01 17.67
N ALA A 63 -10.92 -7.13 18.65
CA ALA A 63 -11.52 -7.47 19.93
C ALA A 63 -12.53 -6.38 20.33
N SER A 64 -13.75 -6.79 20.70
CA SER A 64 -14.85 -5.86 21.04
C SER A 64 -15.06 -4.76 19.99
N ASN A 65 -15.08 -5.15 18.70
CA ASN A 65 -15.22 -4.26 17.54
C ASN A 65 -14.15 -3.17 17.42
N LYS A 66 -12.97 -3.38 18.02
CA LYS A 66 -11.81 -2.47 17.90
C LYS A 66 -10.59 -3.22 17.39
N PRO A 67 -9.74 -2.60 16.54
CA PRO A 67 -8.47 -3.20 16.15
C PRO A 67 -7.63 -3.51 17.38
N LYS A 68 -7.30 -4.79 17.57
CA LYS A 68 -6.50 -5.28 18.70
C LYS A 68 -5.05 -5.52 18.29
N ARG A 69 -4.85 -6.14 17.12
CA ARG A 69 -3.53 -6.35 16.52
C ARG A 69 -3.60 -5.95 15.05
N VAL A 70 -2.83 -4.95 14.69
CA VAL A 70 -2.66 -4.47 13.33
C VAL A 70 -1.24 -4.78 12.91
N MET A 71 -1.05 -5.94 12.30
CA MET A 71 0.25 -6.39 11.79
C MET A 71 0.04 -6.85 10.35
N PRO A 72 0.46 -6.08 9.33
CA PRO A 72 0.28 -6.49 7.94
C PRO A 72 1.07 -7.74 7.57
N GLY A 73 2.13 -8.03 8.33
CA GLY A 73 3.03 -9.13 8.04
C GLY A 73 4.03 -8.78 6.93
N ASN A 74 4.46 -9.78 6.17
CA ASN A 74 5.37 -9.59 5.04
C ASN A 74 4.60 -9.29 3.75
N LEU A 75 5.29 -8.68 2.79
CA LEU A 75 4.81 -8.62 1.42
C LEU A 75 4.81 -10.02 0.80
N THR A 76 3.73 -10.34 0.08
CA THR A 76 3.67 -11.51 -0.80
C THR A 76 4.50 -11.26 -2.07
N TRP A 77 4.57 -12.25 -2.97
CA TRP A 77 5.20 -12.06 -4.27
C TRP A 77 4.50 -10.94 -5.06
N GLU A 78 3.17 -11.00 -5.13
CA GLU A 78 2.33 -10.01 -5.81
C GLU A 78 2.46 -8.63 -5.17
N GLY A 79 2.57 -8.57 -3.84
CA GLY A 79 2.80 -7.32 -3.12
C GLY A 79 4.15 -6.68 -3.45
N ASN A 80 5.21 -7.49 -3.61
CA ASN A 80 6.52 -7.01 -4.05
C ASN A 80 6.49 -6.52 -5.50
N GLU A 81 5.86 -7.26 -6.41
CA GLU A 81 5.72 -6.86 -7.81
C GLU A 81 4.94 -5.54 -7.95
N TYR A 82 3.83 -5.41 -7.23
CA TYR A 82 3.08 -4.17 -7.20
C TYR A 82 3.90 -3.03 -6.61
N LEU A 83 4.58 -3.23 -5.48
CA LEU A 83 5.45 -2.23 -4.89
C LEU A 83 6.53 -1.77 -5.87
N ASN A 84 7.21 -2.69 -6.56
CA ASN A 84 8.25 -2.34 -7.55
C ASN A 84 7.72 -1.40 -8.64
N SER A 85 6.46 -1.55 -9.05
CA SER A 85 5.83 -0.67 -10.04
C SER A 85 5.56 0.76 -9.55
N ILE A 86 5.40 0.97 -8.23
CA ILE A 86 5.04 2.27 -7.63
C ILE A 86 6.09 2.84 -6.68
N LYS A 87 7.17 2.10 -6.38
CA LYS A 87 8.17 2.48 -5.36
C LYS A 87 8.90 3.76 -5.73
N ASN A 88 9.29 3.91 -7.00
CA ASN A 88 9.98 5.11 -7.48
C ASN A 88 9.05 6.33 -7.41
N LYS A 89 9.50 7.40 -6.72
CA LYS A 89 8.70 8.61 -6.51
C LYS A 89 8.34 9.33 -7.81
N SER A 90 9.26 9.37 -8.79
CA SER A 90 8.99 9.98 -10.10
C SER A 90 7.95 9.18 -10.87
N THR A 91 8.09 7.85 -10.93
CA THR A 91 7.09 6.95 -11.52
C THR A 91 5.72 7.13 -10.87
N TRP A 92 5.67 7.15 -9.53
CA TRP A 92 4.42 7.36 -8.79
C TRP A 92 3.74 8.69 -9.12
N ASN A 93 4.51 9.78 -9.16
CA ASN A 93 3.98 11.09 -9.54
C ASN A 93 3.47 11.11 -10.99
N ASN A 94 4.16 10.43 -11.91
CA ASN A 94 3.72 10.31 -13.30
C ASN A 94 2.42 9.50 -13.43
N ILE A 95 2.27 8.41 -12.66
CA ILE A 95 1.02 7.65 -12.58
C ILE A 95 -0.13 8.54 -12.11
N LYS A 96 0.04 9.25 -10.98
CA LYS A 96 -0.99 10.14 -10.45
C LYS A 96 -1.36 11.24 -11.43
N LYS A 97 -0.37 11.82 -12.11
CA LYS A 97 -0.57 12.83 -13.16
C LYS A 97 -1.38 12.26 -14.32
N LEU A 98 -1.00 11.09 -14.84
CA LEU A 98 -1.69 10.43 -15.95
C LEU A 98 -3.17 10.14 -15.62
N ILE A 99 -3.44 9.62 -14.42
CA ILE A 99 -4.81 9.32 -13.97
C ILE A 99 -5.64 10.61 -13.88
N SER A 100 -5.06 11.65 -13.27
CA SER A 100 -5.70 12.96 -13.11
C SER A 100 -6.01 13.64 -14.45
N GLU A 101 -5.04 13.66 -15.37
CA GLU A 101 -5.19 14.24 -16.72
C GLU A 101 -6.27 13.53 -17.55
N LYS A 102 -6.51 12.24 -17.29
CA LYS A 102 -7.54 11.44 -17.97
C LYS A 102 -8.89 11.50 -17.27
N GLY A 103 -9.02 12.21 -16.14
CA GLY A 103 -10.25 12.29 -15.36
C GLY A 103 -10.73 10.95 -14.82
N LEU A 104 -9.81 9.98 -14.66
CA LEU A 104 -10.16 8.64 -14.20
C LEU A 104 -10.26 8.60 -12.67
N SER A 105 -11.22 7.84 -12.16
CA SER A 105 -11.26 7.49 -10.75
C SER A 105 -10.04 6.62 -10.41
N ILE A 106 -9.36 6.94 -9.30
CA ILE A 106 -8.22 6.16 -8.85
C ILE A 106 -8.69 4.80 -8.31
N SER A 107 -8.50 3.75 -9.12
CA SER A 107 -8.73 2.36 -8.74
C SER A 107 -7.43 1.58 -8.83
N PHE A 108 -7.39 0.42 -8.19
CA PHE A 108 -6.23 -0.45 -8.24
C PHE A 108 -5.84 -0.86 -9.68
N ASP A 109 -6.82 -1.24 -10.50
CA ASP A 109 -6.58 -1.62 -11.90
C ASP A 109 -6.08 -0.43 -12.73
N VAL A 110 -6.67 0.76 -12.51
CA VAL A 110 -6.24 2.00 -13.17
C VAL A 110 -4.79 2.34 -12.80
N ILE A 111 -4.39 2.16 -11.53
CA ILE A 111 -3.00 2.36 -11.10
C ILE A 111 -2.09 1.34 -11.77
N LYS A 112 -2.47 0.06 -11.83
CA LYS A 112 -1.68 -0.99 -12.49
C LYS A 112 -1.45 -0.69 -13.96
N ASP A 113 -2.49 -0.30 -14.68
CA ASP A 113 -2.39 -0.02 -16.11
C ASP A 113 -1.62 1.26 -16.40
N ALA A 114 -1.81 2.30 -15.59
CA ALA A 114 -1.00 3.52 -15.64
C ALA A 114 0.48 3.22 -15.34
N ALA A 115 0.77 2.36 -14.35
CA ALA A 115 2.14 1.98 -14.01
C ALA A 115 2.81 1.24 -15.18
N LYS A 116 2.12 0.28 -15.81
CA LYS A 116 2.61 -0.41 -17.01
C LYS A 116 2.90 0.57 -18.14
N ALA A 117 2.01 1.54 -18.38
CA ALA A 117 2.20 2.57 -19.41
C ALA A 117 3.43 3.45 -19.12
N CYS A 118 3.61 3.91 -17.87
CA CYS A 118 4.78 4.68 -17.46
C CYS A 118 6.09 3.89 -17.64
N VAL A 119 6.11 2.61 -17.28
CA VAL A 119 7.29 1.75 -17.47
C VAL A 119 7.60 1.57 -18.96
N LYS A 120 6.61 1.24 -19.79
CA LYS A 120 6.80 1.11 -21.25
C LYS A 120 7.40 2.38 -21.87
N ASN A 121 6.81 3.54 -21.55
CA ASN A 121 7.33 4.84 -22.00
C ASN A 121 8.78 5.07 -21.57
N SER A 122 9.16 4.67 -20.35
CA SER A 122 10.55 4.82 -19.86
C SER A 122 11.56 3.90 -20.57
N LEU A 123 11.08 2.81 -21.17
CA LEU A 123 11.87 1.86 -21.95
C LEU A 123 11.87 2.17 -23.45
N GLY A 124 11.08 3.16 -23.91
CA GLY A 124 10.91 3.46 -25.33
C GLY A 124 10.10 2.42 -26.11
N LEU A 125 9.25 1.65 -25.41
CA LEU A 125 8.31 0.66 -25.97
C LEU A 125 6.90 1.25 -26.10
#